data_AF-A0A956KG38-F1
#
_entry.id   AF-A0A956KG38-F1
#
_cell.length_a   1.000
_cell.length_b   1.000
_cell.length_c   1.000
_cell.angle_alpha   90.00
_cell.angle_beta   90.00
_cell.angle_gamma   90.00
#
_symmetry.space_group_name_H-M   'P 1'
#
loop_
_entity.id
_entity.type
_entity.pdbx_description
1 polymer ?
#
loop_
_entity_poly.entity_id
_entity_poly.type
_entity_poly.pdbx_seq_one_letter_code
_entity_poly.pdbx_strand_id
1 'polypeptide(L)'
;MNRTPRKLNRRAVLKGIGGFTLALPLLESLRPRKVRAANESAPPFAVFLRQANGVAAEQNTQEIGMEPERFWPTQLGALTPDTVAGRALDELVEYLDRMLVVRNVNMY
;
A
#
# COMPACT_ATOMS: atom_id res chain seq x y z
N MET A 1 59.52 48.93 13.20
CA MET A 1 59.41 47.47 13.46
C MET A 1 58.87 46.82 12.19
N ASN A 2 59.73 46.30 11.32
CA ASN A 2 59.34 45.82 9.98
C ASN A 2 58.98 44.33 10.02
N ARG A 3 57.75 43.97 9.61
CA ARG A 3 57.32 42.57 9.45
C ARG A 3 57.79 42.06 8.08
N THR A 4 58.66 41.05 8.08
CA THR A 4 59.04 40.33 6.85
C THR A 4 57.87 39.49 6.34
N PRO A 5 57.51 39.56 5.05
CA PRO A 5 56.43 38.75 4.50
C PRO A 5 56.83 37.28 4.45
N ARG A 6 56.00 36.42 5.03
CA ARG A 6 56.22 34.98 5.09
C ARG A 6 56.07 34.41 3.68
N LYS A 7 57.18 33.98 3.04
CA LYS A 7 57.16 33.35 1.71
C LYS A 7 56.39 32.04 1.78
N LEU A 8 55.24 31.97 1.12
CA LEU A 8 54.45 30.74 1.00
C LEU A 8 55.25 29.68 0.24
N ASN A 9 55.41 28.50 0.84
CA ASN A 9 56.13 27.39 0.23
C ASN A 9 55.26 26.76 -0.86
N ARG A 10 55.67 26.91 -2.13
CA ARG A 10 54.97 26.36 -3.31
C ARG A 10 54.71 24.85 -3.19
N ARG A 11 55.60 24.10 -2.53
CA ARG A 11 55.43 22.66 -2.30
C ARG A 11 54.26 22.37 -1.35
N ALA A 12 54.02 23.21 -0.36
CA ALA A 12 52.89 23.06 0.56
C ALA A 12 51.56 23.31 -0.17
N VAL A 13 51.54 24.31 -1.06
CA VAL A 13 50.36 24.63 -1.88
C VAL A 13 50.02 23.49 -2.83
N LEU A 14 51.01 22.95 -3.56
CA LEU A 14 50.79 21.85 -4.49
C LEU A 14 50.36 20.55 -3.80
N LYS A 15 50.91 20.25 -2.62
CA LYS A 15 50.46 19.12 -1.79
C LYS A 15 49.02 19.30 -1.31
N GLY A 16 48.62 20.52 -0.94
CA GLY A 16 47.25 20.83 -0.55
C GLY A 16 46.25 20.64 -1.69
N ILE A 17 46.57 21.17 -2.88
CA ILE A 17 45.71 21.03 -4.08
C ILE A 17 45.61 19.57 -4.51
N GLY A 18 46.73 18.86 -4.64
CA GLY A 18 46.73 17.45 -5.07
C GLY A 18 46.03 16.52 -4.07
N GLY A 19 46.12 16.81 -2.77
CA GLY A 19 45.39 16.08 -1.74
C GLY A 19 43.87 16.27 -1.87
N PHE A 20 43.41 17.49 -2.11
CA PHE A 20 41.98 17.80 -2.26
C PHE A 20 41.37 17.15 -3.52
N THR A 21 42.07 17.19 -4.65
CA THR A 21 41.56 16.64 -5.92
C THR A 21 41.39 15.13 -5.89
N LEU A 22 42.16 14.41 -5.07
CA LEU A 22 42.03 12.96 -4.92
C LEU A 22 41.09 12.56 -3.78
N ALA A 23 41.08 13.33 -2.68
CA ALA A 23 40.25 13.03 -1.52
C ALA A 23 38.76 13.30 -1.73
N LEU A 24 38.40 14.33 -2.51
CA LEU A 24 36.98 14.68 -2.74
C LEU A 24 36.22 13.59 -3.50
N PRO A 25 36.71 13.07 -4.65
CA PRO A 25 36.05 11.98 -5.36
C PRO A 25 35.95 10.70 -4.52
N LEU A 26 36.95 10.43 -3.68
CA LEU A 26 36.93 9.30 -2.75
C LEU A 26 35.88 9.47 -1.64
N LEU A 27 35.65 10.68 -1.15
CA LEU A 27 34.54 10.95 -0.22
C LEU A 27 33.18 10.84 -0.90
N GLU A 28 33.09 11.19 -2.19
CA GLU A 28 31.87 11.00 -2.98
C GLU A 28 31.57 9.52 -3.26
N SER A 29 32.57 8.66 -3.38
CA SER A 29 32.36 7.21 -3.55
C SER A 29 31.85 6.52 -2.29
N LEU A 30 32.15 7.07 -1.10
CA LEU A 30 31.65 6.58 0.19
C LEU A 30 30.25 7.12 0.54
N ARG A 31 29.72 8.09 -0.22
CA ARG A 31 28.33 8.54 -0.02
C ARG A 31 27.36 7.44 -0.44
N PRO A 32 26.37 7.09 0.39
CA PRO A 32 25.30 6.17 0.00
C PRO A 32 24.66 6.66 -1.30
N ARG A 33 24.69 5.83 -2.36
CA ARG A 33 24.01 6.14 -3.61
C ARG A 33 22.52 6.25 -3.32
N LYS A 34 21.93 7.43 -3.56
CA LYS A 34 20.46 7.57 -3.50
C LYS A 34 19.87 6.74 -4.64
N VAL A 35 19.46 5.52 -4.32
CA VAL A 35 18.62 4.70 -5.21
C VAL A 35 17.27 5.39 -5.26
N ARG A 36 16.97 6.05 -6.39
CA ARG A 36 15.61 6.46 -6.69
C ARG A 36 14.90 5.22 -7.20
N ALA A 37 14.10 4.59 -6.33
CA ALA A 37 13.17 3.55 -6.72
C ALA A 37 12.22 4.09 -7.82
N ALA A 38 11.72 3.17 -8.65
CA ALA A 38 11.07 3.38 -9.94
C ALA A 38 9.99 4.48 -9.99
N ASN A 39 9.80 5.01 -11.20
CA ASN A 39 8.70 5.91 -11.56
C ASN A 39 7.34 5.26 -11.26
N GLU A 40 6.43 6.09 -10.76
CA GLU A 40 5.05 5.80 -10.35
C GLU A 40 4.90 4.88 -9.12
N SER A 41 4.93 5.54 -7.96
CA SER A 41 4.22 5.09 -6.77
C SER A 41 2.74 4.88 -7.13
N ALA A 42 2.35 3.64 -7.46
CA ALA A 42 0.99 3.22 -7.17
C ALA A 42 0.72 3.60 -5.70
N PRO A 43 -0.31 4.39 -5.39
CA PRO A 43 -0.60 4.75 -4.02
C PRO A 43 -0.68 3.48 -3.19
N PRO A 44 -0.03 3.41 -2.01
CA PRO A 44 -0.21 2.27 -1.13
C PRO A 44 -1.70 2.15 -0.81
N PHE A 45 -2.33 1.07 -1.27
CA PHE A 45 -3.71 0.75 -0.95
C PHE A 45 -3.73 -0.45 -0.01
N ALA A 46 -4.66 -0.42 0.95
CA ALA A 46 -4.93 -1.52 1.84
C ALA A 46 -6.42 -1.86 1.72
N VAL A 47 -6.72 -3.15 1.52
CA VAL A 47 -8.09 -3.67 1.51
C VAL A 47 -8.32 -4.32 2.87
N PHE A 48 -9.24 -3.75 3.64
CA PHE A 48 -9.68 -4.32 4.91
C PHE A 48 -11.00 -5.05 4.68
N LEU A 49 -10.96 -6.37 4.72
CA LEU A 49 -12.15 -7.22 4.63
C LEU A 49 -12.78 -7.30 6.02
N ARG A 50 -13.99 -6.77 6.16
CA ARG A 50 -14.72 -6.75 7.43
C ARG A 50 -15.77 -7.86 7.43
N GLN A 51 -15.46 -8.98 8.14
CA GLN A 51 -16.34 -9.93 8.86
C GLN A 51 -16.35 -11.42 8.48
N ALA A 52 -16.85 -12.23 9.43
CA ALA A 52 -16.77 -13.70 9.54
C ALA A 52 -17.21 -14.51 8.30
N ASN A 53 -17.99 -13.90 7.40
CA ASN A 53 -18.47 -14.54 6.16
C ASN A 53 -17.92 -13.88 4.88
N GLY A 54 -17.09 -12.82 4.99
CA GLY A 54 -16.50 -12.14 3.84
C GLY A 54 -17.48 -11.30 2.99
N VAL A 55 -18.69 -11.05 3.48
CA VAL A 55 -19.79 -10.40 2.75
C VAL A 55 -20.51 -9.36 3.60
N ALA A 56 -21.09 -8.33 2.98
CA ALA A 56 -21.88 -7.30 3.65
C ALA A 56 -23.25 -7.86 4.07
N ALA A 57 -23.40 -8.20 5.34
CA ALA A 57 -24.62 -8.76 5.92
C ALA A 57 -25.28 -7.80 6.91
N GLU A 58 -26.54 -8.05 7.27
CA GLU A 58 -27.24 -7.23 8.27
C GLU A 58 -26.50 -7.21 9.60
N GLN A 59 -26.34 -6.01 10.16
CA GLN A 59 -25.67 -5.83 11.44
C GLN A 59 -26.33 -4.77 12.30
N ASN A 60 -26.24 -5.00 13.60
CA ASN A 60 -26.56 -4.02 14.61
C ASN A 60 -25.51 -4.11 15.70
N THR A 61 -24.48 -3.25 15.64
CA THR A 61 -23.44 -3.18 16.67
C THR A 61 -23.27 -1.74 17.17
N GLN A 62 -22.66 -1.59 18.35
CA GLN A 62 -22.45 -0.27 18.93
C GLN A 62 -21.42 0.56 18.15
N GLU A 63 -20.46 -0.10 17.52
CA GLU A 63 -19.34 0.53 16.82
C GLU A 63 -19.73 1.03 15.42
N ILE A 64 -20.57 0.28 14.70
CA ILE A 64 -20.90 0.59 13.31
C ILE A 64 -22.38 0.96 13.10
N GLY A 65 -23.22 0.79 14.14
CA GLY A 65 -24.65 1.08 14.08
C GLY A 65 -25.44 0.03 13.30
N MET A 66 -26.53 0.49 12.67
CA MET A 66 -27.41 -0.34 11.86
C MET A 66 -26.91 -0.41 10.41
N GLU A 67 -26.58 -1.61 9.96
CA GLU A 67 -26.28 -1.91 8.57
C GLU A 67 -27.36 -2.86 8.02
N PRO A 68 -28.02 -2.53 6.90
CA PRO A 68 -29.03 -3.43 6.32
C PRO A 68 -28.37 -4.66 5.69
N GLU A 69 -29.13 -5.74 5.53
CA GLU A 69 -28.70 -6.88 4.72
C GLU A 69 -28.36 -6.41 3.30
N ARG A 70 -27.25 -6.87 2.71
CA ARG A 70 -26.82 -6.46 1.36
C ARG A 70 -26.34 -7.63 0.52
N PHE A 71 -26.13 -8.82 1.07
CA PHE A 71 -25.59 -9.96 0.36
C PHE A 71 -26.58 -11.13 0.28
N TRP A 72 -27.16 -11.53 1.41
CA TRP A 72 -27.98 -12.74 1.47
C TRP A 72 -29.32 -12.59 0.74
N PRO A 73 -29.82 -13.65 0.07
CA PRO A 73 -31.16 -13.65 -0.49
C PRO A 73 -32.23 -13.40 0.57
N THR A 74 -33.34 -12.80 0.17
CA THR A 74 -34.45 -12.45 1.08
C THR A 74 -35.20 -13.66 1.61
N GLN A 75 -35.13 -14.79 0.90
CA GLN A 75 -35.84 -16.02 1.22
C GLN A 75 -34.95 -17.24 0.98
N LEU A 76 -35.19 -18.31 1.73
CA LEU A 76 -34.53 -19.60 1.50
C LEU A 76 -35.20 -20.33 0.33
N GLY A 77 -34.41 -21.12 -0.40
CA GLY A 77 -34.89 -21.93 -1.51
C GLY A 77 -34.12 -21.65 -2.79
N ALA A 78 -34.81 -21.76 -3.92
CA ALA A 78 -34.24 -21.47 -5.22
C ALA A 78 -33.87 -19.99 -5.34
N LEU A 79 -32.71 -19.71 -5.93
CA LEU A 79 -32.29 -18.35 -6.25
C LEU A 79 -33.06 -17.88 -7.48
N THR A 80 -33.85 -16.82 -7.32
CA THR A 80 -34.57 -16.13 -8.40
C THR A 80 -34.21 -14.64 -8.39
N PRO A 81 -34.41 -13.92 -9.51
CA PRO A 81 -34.19 -12.47 -9.56
C PRO A 81 -34.88 -11.73 -8.41
N ASP A 82 -36.12 -12.11 -8.08
CA ASP A 82 -36.88 -11.48 -7.00
C ASP A 82 -36.25 -11.69 -5.62
N THR A 83 -35.66 -12.87 -5.37
CA THR A 83 -35.04 -13.18 -4.07
C THR A 83 -33.72 -12.47 -3.85
N VAL A 84 -33.03 -12.07 -4.92
CA VAL A 84 -31.72 -11.39 -4.87
C VAL A 84 -31.79 -9.90 -5.21
N ALA A 85 -32.95 -9.38 -5.61
CA ALA A 85 -33.13 -7.98 -5.99
C ALA A 85 -32.57 -7.02 -4.93
N GLY A 86 -31.67 -6.12 -5.35
CA GLY A 86 -31.03 -5.15 -4.46
C GLY A 86 -30.01 -5.75 -3.48
N ARG A 87 -29.59 -7.00 -3.68
CA ARG A 87 -28.46 -7.64 -3.00
C ARG A 87 -27.25 -7.65 -3.92
N ALA A 88 -26.06 -7.90 -3.38
CA ALA A 88 -24.84 -8.08 -4.17
C ALA A 88 -24.93 -9.29 -5.13
N LEU A 89 -25.81 -10.26 -4.84
CA LEU A 89 -26.09 -11.40 -5.71
C LEU A 89 -26.87 -11.02 -6.99
N ASP A 90 -27.51 -9.85 -7.03
CA ASP A 90 -28.26 -9.33 -8.19
C ASP A 90 -27.34 -9.15 -9.41
N GLU A 91 -26.07 -8.80 -9.19
CA GLU A 91 -25.05 -8.71 -10.25
C GLU A 91 -24.79 -10.05 -10.97
N LEU A 92 -25.22 -11.17 -10.38
CA LEU A 92 -25.04 -12.51 -10.89
C LEU A 92 -26.36 -13.14 -11.35
N VAL A 93 -27.39 -12.32 -11.64
CA VAL A 93 -28.75 -12.79 -11.97
C VAL A 93 -28.77 -13.81 -13.12
N GLU A 94 -27.87 -13.67 -14.09
CA GLU A 94 -27.75 -14.57 -15.25
C GLU A 94 -27.17 -15.96 -14.91
N TYR A 95 -26.60 -16.11 -13.72
CA TYR A 95 -25.91 -17.34 -13.28
C TYR A 95 -26.56 -17.99 -12.06
N LEU A 96 -27.71 -17.48 -11.58
CA LEU A 96 -28.36 -18.00 -10.37
C LEU A 96 -28.70 -19.48 -10.46
N ASP A 97 -29.02 -19.99 -11.66
CA ASP A 97 -29.29 -21.40 -11.94
C ASP A 97 -28.06 -22.31 -11.79
N ARG A 98 -26.86 -21.71 -11.75
CA ARG A 98 -25.56 -22.40 -11.59
C ARG A 98 -24.93 -22.17 -10.22
N MET A 99 -25.61 -21.48 -9.32
CA MET A 99 -25.08 -21.08 -8.02
C MET A 99 -25.75 -21.82 -6.88
N LEU A 100 -24.96 -22.08 -5.83
CA LEU A 100 -25.45 -22.57 -4.54
C LEU A 100 -24.97 -21.61 -3.46
N VAL A 101 -25.90 -20.98 -2.75
CA VAL A 101 -25.59 -20.08 -1.62
C VAL A 101 -25.97 -20.79 -0.33
N VAL A 102 -24.96 -21.20 0.45
CA VAL A 102 -25.15 -22.00 1.66
C VAL A 102 -24.92 -21.14 2.90
N ARG A 103 -25.81 -21.26 3.89
CA ARG A 103 -25.70 -20.59 5.19
C ARG A 103 -25.65 -21.61 6.33
N ASN A 104 -25.14 -21.19 7.50
CA ASN A 104 -25.09 -22.01 8.71
C ASN A 104 -24.34 -23.34 8.53
N VAL A 105 -23.22 -23.32 7.79
CA VAL A 105 -22.38 -24.50 7.62
C VAL A 105 -21.60 -24.74 8.91
N ASN A 106 -21.83 -25.90 9.51
CA ASN A 106 -21.01 -26.38 10.60
C ASN A 106 -19.75 -27.07 10.03
N MET A 107 -18.56 -26.58 10.37
CA MET A 107 -17.27 -27.13 9.95
C MET A 107 -16.55 -27.92 11.07
N TYR A 108 -17.21 -28.17 12.20
CA TYR A 108 -16.68 -28.88 13.37
C TYR A 108 -17.44 -30.18 13.66
#